data_AF-A0AAD8SJZ0-F1
#
_entry.id   AF-A0AAD8SJZ0-F1
#
_cell.length_a   1.000
_cell.length_b   1.000
_cell.length_c   1.000
_cell.angle_alpha   90.00
_cell.angle_beta   90.00
_cell.angle_gamma   90.00
#
_symmetry.space_group_name_H-M   'P 1'
#
loop_
_entity.id
_entity.type
_entity.pdbx_description
1 polymer ?
#
loop_
_entity_poly.entity_id
_entity_poly.type
_entity_poly.pdbx_seq_one_letter_code
_entity_poly.pdbx_strand_id
1 'polypeptide(L)'
;MHPPTPMALRHVQADAAAGVLVGAPANTDLIVLFMLGDMGRDSKKWKEPNEFRPERFLPGGEAESVGPLPRRKETSRMMPFGAGHRFCPGVGLAMLMLKSFLAALVRKFHWTAPTDAVVDLTELDGFLKTMKKPLSASLARRT
;
A
#
# COMPACT_ATOMS: atom_id res chain seq x y z
N MET A 1 1.17 -5.38 -2.67
CA MET A 1 0.90 -4.51 -3.84
C MET A 1 1.45 -3.10 -3.60
N HIS A 2 2.12 -2.51 -4.59
CA HIS A 2 3.00 -1.32 -4.60
C HIS A 2 2.64 -0.15 -3.63
N PRO A 3 3.10 -0.14 -2.35
CA PRO A 3 2.84 1.01 -1.48
C PRO A 3 3.77 2.18 -1.86
N PRO A 4 3.26 3.42 -1.97
CA PRO A 4 4.11 4.57 -2.29
C PRO A 4 5.25 4.77 -1.30
N THR A 5 5.04 4.41 -0.04
CA THR A 5 6.08 4.40 1.00
C THR A 5 6.37 2.93 1.37
N PRO A 6 7.58 2.41 1.13
CA PRO A 6 7.89 0.99 1.39
C PRO A 6 7.95 0.67 2.88
N MET A 7 8.30 1.65 3.72
CA MET A 7 8.50 1.48 5.16
C MET A 7 8.02 2.69 5.97
N ALA A 8 7.47 2.47 7.16
CA ALA A 8 7.19 3.54 8.12
C ALA A 8 8.15 3.45 9.31
N LEU A 9 8.83 4.55 9.62
CA LEU A 9 9.79 4.64 10.72
C LEU A 9 9.17 5.27 11.96
N ARG A 10 9.47 4.73 13.14
CA ARG A 10 9.06 5.28 14.43
C ARG A 10 10.23 5.29 15.41
N HIS A 11 10.44 6.43 16.05
CA HIS A 11 11.27 6.51 17.25
C HIS A 11 10.45 6.03 18.44
N VAL A 12 11.01 5.12 19.22
CA VAL A 12 10.32 4.46 20.32
C VAL A 12 11.29 4.33 21.48
N GLN A 13 10.86 4.71 22.68
CA GLN A 13 11.59 4.40 23.91
C GLN A 13 11.38 2.92 24.24
N ALA A 14 12.46 2.18 24.50
CA ALA A 14 12.40 0.75 24.81
C ALA A 14 11.40 0.45 25.96
N ASP A 15 11.43 1.27 27.01
CA ASP A 15 10.56 1.10 28.19
C ASP A 15 9.07 1.31 27.85
N ALA A 16 8.77 2.19 26.90
CA ALA A 16 7.41 2.41 26.40
C ALA A 16 6.91 1.25 25.51
N ALA A 17 7.81 0.36 25.07
CA ALA A 17 7.52 -0.75 24.17
C ALA A 17 7.84 -2.14 24.76
N ALA A 18 8.15 -2.23 26.05
CA ALA A 18 8.60 -3.47 26.70
C ALA A 18 7.64 -4.67 26.56
N GLY A 19 6.34 -4.43 26.34
CA GLY A 19 5.33 -5.47 26.08
C GLY A 19 5.20 -5.92 24.62
N VAL A 20 5.94 -5.29 23.70
CA VAL A 20 5.86 -5.54 22.25
C VAL A 20 7.25 -5.86 21.67
N LEU A 21 8.29 -5.16 22.11
CA LEU A 21 9.67 -5.36 21.69
C LEU A 21 10.45 -6.13 22.76
N VAL A 22 10.63 -7.43 22.53
CA VAL A 22 11.35 -8.31 23.46
C VAL A 22 12.86 -8.14 23.27
N GLY A 23 13.61 -7.97 24.37
CA GLY A 23 15.07 -7.98 24.38
C GLY A 23 15.74 -6.62 24.11
N ALA A 24 14.97 -5.53 24.02
CA ALA A 24 15.56 -4.19 23.97
C ALA A 24 16.10 -3.77 25.36
N PRO A 25 17.31 -3.20 25.45
CA PRO A 25 17.82 -2.67 26.71
C PRO A 25 16.95 -1.52 27.23
N ALA A 26 16.73 -1.47 28.54
CA ALA A 26 16.00 -0.38 29.18
C ALA A 26 16.68 0.98 28.93
N ASN A 27 15.93 2.08 28.99
CA ASN A 27 16.40 3.45 28.74
C ASN A 27 17.12 3.64 27.39
N THR A 28 16.71 2.92 26.34
CA THR A 28 17.31 3.02 25.00
C THR A 28 16.31 3.55 23.97
N ASP A 29 16.79 4.46 23.13
CA ASP A 29 16.09 4.95 21.95
C ASP A 29 16.15 3.91 20.83
N LEU A 30 15.00 3.44 20.38
CA LEU A 30 14.88 2.49 19.28
C LEU A 30 14.28 3.15 18.05
N ILE A 31 14.70 2.65 16.90
CA ILE A 31 14.06 2.93 15.62
C ILE A 31 13.33 1.65 15.18
N VAL A 32 12.01 1.72 15.11
CA VAL A 32 11.16 0.62 14.62
C VAL A 32 10.79 0.89 13.17
N LEU A 33 11.07 -0.08 12.30
CA LEU A 33 10.71 -0.04 10.89
C LEU A 33 9.54 -0.99 10.62
N PHE A 34 8.43 -0.44 10.15
CA PHE A 34 7.30 -1.21 9.65
C PHE A 34 7.42 -1.39 8.14
N MET A 35 7.66 -2.62 7.69
CA MET A 35 7.81 -2.95 6.27
C MET A 35 6.45 -3.06 5.59
N LEU A 36 5.89 -1.93 5.14
CA LEU A 36 4.55 -1.85 4.56
C LEU A 36 4.42 -2.69 3.29
N GLY A 37 5.49 -2.74 2.48
CA GLY A 37 5.57 -3.55 1.27
C GLY A 37 5.44 -5.05 1.53
N ASP A 38 6.07 -5.53 2.60
CA ASP A 38 6.10 -6.94 2.95
C ASP A 38 4.80 -7.37 3.61
N MET A 39 4.23 -6.52 4.48
CA MET A 39 2.91 -6.77 5.08
C MET A 39 1.83 -6.96 4.02
N GLY A 40 1.84 -6.13 2.97
CA GLY A 40 0.92 -6.24 1.84
C GLY A 40 1.24 -7.39 0.86
N ARG A 41 2.24 -8.22 1.15
CA ARG A 41 2.64 -9.42 0.39
C ARG A 41 2.79 -10.68 1.27
N ASP A 42 2.44 -10.60 2.55
CA ASP A 42 2.57 -11.73 3.47
C ASP A 42 1.65 -12.88 3.04
N SER A 43 2.24 -13.99 2.59
CA SER A 43 1.53 -15.18 2.13
C SER A 43 0.75 -15.88 3.25
N LYS A 44 1.02 -15.58 4.52
CA LYS A 44 0.23 -16.07 5.66
C LYS A 44 -1.07 -15.28 5.84
N LYS A 45 -1.18 -14.09 5.24
CA LYS A 45 -2.33 -13.19 5.37
C LYS A 45 -3.12 -13.02 4.07
N TRP A 46 -2.47 -13.23 2.93
CA TRP A 46 -3.04 -13.03 1.60
C TRP A 46 -2.91 -14.30 0.76
N LYS A 47 -4.01 -14.73 0.13
CA LYS A 47 -3.95 -15.72 -0.94
C LYS A 47 -3.37 -15.06 -2.19
N GLU A 48 -2.40 -15.68 -2.86
CA GLU A 48 -1.77 -15.14 -4.07
C GLU A 48 -1.37 -13.65 -3.91
N PRO A 49 -0.47 -13.33 -2.96
CA PRO A 49 -0.15 -11.95 -2.56
C PRO A 49 0.45 -11.08 -3.67
N ASN A 50 1.07 -11.73 -4.67
CA ASN A 50 1.73 -11.06 -5.79
C ASN A 50 0.81 -10.85 -6.99
N GLU A 51 -0.41 -11.41 -6.97
CA GLU A 51 -1.38 -11.23 -8.05
C GLU A 51 -2.25 -9.99 -7.83
N PHE A 52 -2.41 -9.19 -8.89
CA PHE A 52 -3.34 -8.08 -8.91
C PHE A 52 -4.78 -8.60 -8.98
N ARG A 53 -5.43 -8.71 -7.80
CA ARG A 53 -6.82 -9.21 -7.67
C ARG A 53 -7.67 -8.23 -6.88
N PRO A 54 -8.22 -7.16 -7.48
CA PRO A 54 -9.07 -6.18 -6.80
C PRO A 54 -10.34 -6.78 -6.18
N GLU A 55 -10.83 -7.89 -6.73
CA GLU A 55 -12.08 -8.56 -6.34
C GLU A 55 -12.05 -9.04 -4.89
N ARG A 56 -10.85 -9.27 -4.34
CA ARG A 56 -10.69 -9.67 -2.93
C ARG A 56 -11.21 -8.62 -1.94
N PHE A 57 -11.33 -7.37 -2.36
CA PHE A 57 -11.82 -6.25 -1.55
C PHE A 57 -13.31 -5.93 -1.78
N LEU A 58 -13.98 -6.64 -2.70
CA LEU A 58 -15.40 -6.47 -2.98
C LEU A 58 -16.26 -7.25 -1.95
N PRO A 59 -17.58 -6.98 -1.87
CA PRO A 59 -18.47 -7.73 -0.99
C PRO A 59 -18.38 -9.25 -1.22
N GLY A 60 -18.24 -10.02 -0.13
CA GLY A 60 -18.01 -11.48 -0.17
C GLY A 60 -16.58 -11.90 -0.49
N GLY A 61 -15.66 -10.96 -0.72
CA GLY A 61 -14.24 -11.21 -0.94
C GLY A 61 -13.47 -11.47 0.37
N GLU A 62 -12.30 -12.12 0.28
CA GLU A 62 -11.48 -12.49 1.44
C GLU A 62 -11.03 -11.31 2.32
N ALA A 63 -11.06 -10.09 1.77
CA ALA A 63 -10.59 -8.85 2.38
C ALA A 63 -11.62 -7.71 2.24
N GLU A 64 -12.92 -8.02 2.14
CA GLU A 64 -14.02 -7.04 2.08
C GLU A 64 -13.92 -5.98 3.20
N SER A 65 -13.49 -6.41 4.37
CA SER A 65 -13.42 -5.57 5.57
C SER A 65 -12.14 -4.73 5.64
N VAL A 66 -11.14 -5.05 4.80
CA VAL A 66 -9.87 -4.34 4.72
C VAL A 66 -10.01 -3.10 3.84
N GLY A 67 -9.70 -1.93 4.39
CA GLY A 67 -9.79 -0.66 3.68
C GLY A 67 -8.62 0.29 3.95
N PRO A 68 -8.60 1.45 3.29
CA PRO A 68 -7.56 2.45 3.46
C PRO A 68 -7.66 3.21 4.80
N LEU A 69 -8.83 3.16 5.45
CA LEU A 69 -9.07 3.81 6.74
C LEU A 69 -8.71 2.86 7.89
N PRO A 70 -8.06 3.36 8.96
CA PRO A 70 -7.76 2.55 10.13
C PRO A 70 -9.06 2.18 10.86
N ARG A 71 -9.60 0.98 10.60
CA ARG A 71 -10.71 0.42 11.38
C ARG A 71 -10.14 -0.23 12.63
N ARG A 72 -10.63 0.20 13.81
CA ARG A 72 -10.11 -0.20 15.13
C ARG A 72 -10.11 -1.71 15.43
N LYS A 73 -10.82 -2.55 14.67
CA LYS A 73 -11.08 -3.95 15.02
C LYS A 73 -10.42 -5.01 14.14
N GLU A 74 -9.70 -4.61 13.10
CA GLU A 74 -9.07 -5.59 12.21
C GLU A 74 -7.57 -5.45 12.23
N THR A 75 -6.91 -6.56 12.58
CA THR A 75 -5.49 -6.81 12.35
C THR A 75 -5.22 -6.48 10.89
N SER A 76 -4.73 -5.28 10.64
CA SER A 76 -4.73 -4.70 9.30
C SER A 76 -3.74 -5.50 8.46
N ARG A 77 -4.27 -6.34 7.56
CA ARG A 77 -3.46 -7.15 6.62
C ARG A 77 -2.59 -6.29 5.71
N MET A 78 -2.86 -4.98 5.66
CA MET A 78 -2.03 -3.94 5.05
C MET A 78 -2.23 -2.60 5.78
N MET A 79 -1.28 -1.68 5.69
CA MET A 79 -1.35 -0.34 6.29
C MET A 79 -0.94 0.76 5.28
N PRO A 80 -1.67 0.93 4.15
CA PRO A 80 -1.25 1.82 3.06
C PRO A 80 -1.15 3.30 3.47
N PHE A 81 -1.87 3.69 4.53
CA PHE A 81 -1.86 5.05 5.09
C PHE A 81 -1.33 5.09 6.54
N GLY A 82 -0.63 4.03 6.96
CA GLY A 82 -0.21 3.85 8.36
C GLY A 82 -1.37 3.56 9.30
N ALA A 83 -1.12 3.68 10.61
CA ALA A 83 -2.08 3.38 11.67
C ALA A 83 -1.83 4.22 12.93
N GLY A 84 -2.79 4.18 13.87
CA GLY A 84 -2.70 4.85 15.17
C GLY A 84 -2.69 6.37 15.07
N HIS A 85 -2.10 7.06 16.06
CA HIS A 85 -2.06 8.53 16.12
C HIS A 85 -1.25 9.20 15.01
N ARG A 86 -0.45 8.42 14.27
CA ARG A 86 0.39 8.89 13.16
C ARG A 86 -0.10 8.36 11.81
N PHE A 87 -1.39 8.04 11.71
CA PHE A 87 -2.01 7.71 10.43
C PHE A 87 -2.00 8.93 9.51
N CYS A 88 -1.99 8.70 8.19
CA CYS A 88 -1.94 9.77 7.21
C CYS A 88 -3.23 10.61 7.26
N PRO A 89 -3.14 11.92 7.59
CA PRO A 89 -4.32 12.78 7.60
C PRO A 89 -4.89 13.02 6.19
N GLY A 90 -4.08 12.81 5.15
CA GLY A 90 -4.45 13.00 3.75
C GLY A 90 -5.24 11.84 3.12
N VAL A 91 -5.58 10.78 3.85
CA VAL A 91 -6.26 9.60 3.29
C VAL A 91 -7.57 9.94 2.59
N GLY A 92 -8.38 10.85 3.14
CA GLY A 92 -9.63 11.27 2.53
C GLY A 92 -9.42 11.97 1.19
N LEU A 93 -8.50 12.94 1.15
CA LEU A 93 -8.15 13.67 -0.07
C LEU A 93 -7.54 12.74 -1.12
N ALA A 94 -6.60 11.88 -0.73
CA ALA A 94 -5.96 10.92 -1.63
C ALA A 94 -6.99 9.98 -2.28
N MET A 95 -7.92 9.43 -1.49
CA MET A 95 -8.96 8.55 -2.03
C MET A 95 -9.92 9.29 -2.95
N LEU A 96 -10.27 10.54 -2.65
CA LEU A 96 -11.09 11.36 -3.54
C LEU A 96 -10.38 11.60 -4.88
N MET A 97 -9.12 12.03 -4.84
CA MET A 97 -8.31 12.30 -6.04
C MET A 97 -8.11 11.05 -6.88
N LEU A 98 -7.69 9.93 -6.27
CA LEU A 98 -7.47 8.66 -6.95
C LEU A 98 -8.74 8.16 -7.64
N LYS A 99 -9.88 8.15 -6.92
CA LYS A 99 -11.17 7.71 -7.48
C LYS A 99 -11.59 8.59 -8.64
N SER A 100 -11.49 9.92 -8.49
CA SER A 100 -11.92 10.88 -9.51
C SER A 100 -11.05 10.78 -10.77
N PHE A 101 -9.73 10.69 -10.58
CA PHE A 101 -8.78 10.58 -11.67
C PHE A 101 -8.93 9.25 -12.41
N LEU A 102 -8.94 8.12 -11.70
CA LEU A 102 -9.14 6.80 -12.32
C LEU A 102 -10.48 6.71 -13.04
N ALA A 103 -11.57 7.18 -12.44
CA ALA A 103 -12.89 7.18 -13.07
C ALA A 103 -12.90 8.02 -14.37
N ALA A 104 -12.24 9.18 -14.39
CA ALA A 104 -12.12 9.98 -15.60
C ALA A 104 -11.29 9.27 -16.69
N LEU A 105 -10.18 8.66 -16.32
CA LEU A 105 -9.29 7.96 -17.25
C LEU A 105 -9.96 6.73 -17.89
N VAL A 106 -10.60 5.87 -17.09
CA VAL A 106 -11.26 4.65 -17.60
C VAL A 106 -12.55 4.94 -18.38
N ARG A 107 -13.25 6.04 -18.04
CA ARG A 107 -14.44 6.49 -18.76
C ARG A 107 -14.09 7.10 -20.12
N LYS A 108 -12.97 7.82 -20.23
CA LYS A 108 -12.63 8.57 -21.44
C LYS A 108 -11.74 7.81 -22.41
N PHE A 109 -10.95 6.84 -21.96
CA PHE A 109 -9.93 6.21 -22.79
C PHE A 109 -9.93 4.69 -22.70
N HIS A 110 -9.68 4.04 -23.84
CA HIS A 110 -9.15 2.69 -23.92
C HIS A 110 -7.63 2.76 -23.83
N TRP A 111 -7.05 1.92 -22.99
CA TRP A 111 -5.63 1.87 -22.71
C TRP A 111 -5.05 0.60 -23.32
N THR A 112 -3.98 0.74 -24.09
CA THR A 112 -3.21 -0.38 -24.62
C THR A 112 -1.72 -0.16 -24.37
N ALA A 113 -0.96 -1.25 -24.38
CA ALA A 113 0.49 -1.14 -24.37
C ALA A 113 0.95 -0.53 -25.72
N PRO A 114 1.98 0.34 -25.73
CA PRO A 114 2.53 0.90 -26.97
C PRO A 114 3.22 -0.15 -27.84
N THR A 115 3.66 -1.24 -27.21
CA THR A 115 4.29 -2.40 -27.83
C THR A 115 3.72 -3.66 -27.20
N ASP A 116 3.88 -4.82 -27.84
CA ASP A 116 3.47 -6.12 -27.28
C ASP A 116 4.38 -6.59 -26.11
N ALA A 117 5.31 -5.75 -25.66
CA ALA A 117 6.19 -6.06 -24.55
C ALA A 117 5.42 -6.03 -23.23
N VAL A 118 5.70 -7.01 -22.37
CA VAL A 118 5.18 -7.05 -21.00
C VAL A 118 5.65 -5.81 -20.23
N VAL A 119 4.72 -5.14 -19.57
CA VAL A 119 5.02 -3.98 -18.71
C VAL A 119 5.90 -4.43 -17.53
N ASP A 120 7.08 -3.83 -17.43
CA ASP A 120 8.01 -4.10 -16.34
C ASP A 120 7.59 -3.35 -15.07
N LEU A 121 6.97 -4.07 -14.12
CA LEU A 121 6.53 -3.56 -12.83
C LEU A 121 7.63 -3.56 -11.76
N THR A 122 8.89 -3.77 -12.13
CA THR A 122 10.00 -3.74 -11.18
C THR A 122 10.05 -2.38 -10.48
N GLU A 123 10.09 -2.42 -9.15
CA GLU A 123 10.08 -1.25 -8.29
C GLU A 123 11.51 -0.73 -8.09
N LEU A 124 11.66 0.58 -7.93
CA LEU A 124 12.85 1.22 -7.40
C LEU A 124 12.50 1.79 -6.02
N ASP A 125 13.20 1.30 -5.00
CA ASP A 125 12.97 1.72 -3.61
C ASP A 125 13.78 2.96 -3.26
N GLY A 126 13.10 4.11 -3.28
CA GLY A 126 13.58 5.36 -2.69
C GLY A 126 12.73 5.78 -1.49
N PHE A 127 12.78 7.07 -1.12
CA PHE A 127 11.84 7.63 -0.14
C PHE A 127 10.37 7.38 -0.54
N LEU A 128 10.11 7.48 -1.84
CA LEU A 128 8.92 6.95 -2.48
C LEU A 128 9.30 5.78 -3.38
N LYS A 129 8.42 4.79 -3.46
CA LYS A 129 8.52 3.68 -4.39
C LYS A 129 8.02 4.12 -5.76
N THR A 130 8.84 3.92 -6.78
CA THR A 130 8.50 4.24 -8.18
C THR A 130 8.77 3.04 -9.08
N MET A 131 8.27 3.07 -10.31
CA MET A 131 8.64 2.04 -11.30
C MET A 131 10.06 2.32 -11.80
N LYS A 132 10.91 1.28 -11.85
CA LYS A 132 12.28 1.37 -12.37
C LYS A 132 12.31 1.85 -13.83
N LYS A 133 11.32 1.41 -14.62
CA LYS A 133 11.07 1.90 -15.97
C LYS A 133 9.73 2.63 -15.95
N PRO A 134 9.66 3.91 -16.37
CA PRO A 134 8.39 4.62 -16.43
C PRO A 134 7.37 3.88 -17.30
N LEU A 135 6.11 3.87 -16.86
CA LEU A 135 5.01 3.30 -17.64
C LEU A 135 4.78 4.15 -18.90
N SER A 136 4.73 3.49 -20.05
CA SER A 136 4.28 4.09 -21.31
C SER A 136 2.99 3.39 -21.75
N ALA A 137 2.01 4.17 -22.25
CA ALA A 137 0.70 3.66 -22.65
C ALA A 137 0.16 4.41 -23.87
N SER A 138 -0.54 3.70 -24.74
CA SER A 138 -1.30 4.25 -25.87
C SER A 138 -2.75 4.44 -25.45
N LEU A 139 -3.32 5.61 -25.78
CA LEU A 139 -4.67 6.01 -25.39
C LEU A 139 -5.54 6.26 -26.61
N ALA A 140 -6.68 5.56 -26.70
CA ALA A 140 -7.72 5.84 -27.69
C ALA A 140 -8.97 6.36 -26.98
N ARG A 141 -9.61 7.41 -27.50
CA ARG A 141 -10.83 7.97 -26.89
C ARG A 141 -11.98 6.97 -27.00
N ARG A 142 -12.71 6.78 -25.90
CA ARG A 142 -13.97 6.01 -25.88
C ARG A 142 -15.07 6.88 -26.50
N THR A 143 -15.73 6.36 -27.52
CA THR A 143 -16.94 6.93 -28.12
C THR A 143 -18.15 6.64 -27.25
#